data_AF-A0A2D9HGE7-F1
#
_entry.id   AF-A0A2D9HGE7-F1
#
_cell.length_a   1.000
_cell.length_b   1.000
_cell.length_c   1.000
_cell.angle_alpha   90.00
_cell.angle_beta   90.00
_cell.angle_gamma   90.00
#
_symmetry.space_group_name_H-M   'P 1'
#
loop_
_entity.id
_entity.type
_entity.pdbx_description
1 polymer ?
#
loop_
_entity_poly.entity_id
_entity_poly.type
_entity_poly.pdbx_seq_one_letter_code
_entity_poly.pdbx_strand_id
1 'polypeptide(L)'
;MRFTVRSRIALDLFAAVALSMVIVVIGTLFVGRQLLWENAQIQTDRLASTLAAQVAAQRVPGQLLSSAANRKRLGVLLAPAVFEGTEVELSIRDRFGQEVWRLQGSLGPRPIVISKAIRGGGILRVRLSASLTHLTLDKLTRTLLLLSLGILILVTLLAWWLLNRSVAAPVGRLIHAVEQLQSEADEFPTLPGMGTELVALQTAIERMRFRMDLARGELERRHVELQQAHDDLLTAQKVAERAEHLAGVGRLAAGIAHEVGNPLAALVGFVQLLSNDRIPEAKKKEVHERLEKELNRIGEIIGRLLAYARPAREAVVAVDAAESARSAAELVRADRVFRTVELELELDEKVMTVRAEPNALRQVLVNLLLNAAEAMEDLERGTVRVGLVARRRHALLYVEDSGPGIPSELRHEIFEPFFTTREVGKGTGLGLSVCHGLVRGWGGDIRLGTSSLGGARFEVELPFSGSEQETP
;
A
#
# COMPACT_ATOMS: atom_id res chain seq x y z
N MET A 1 -10.98 17.16 -0.04
CA MET A 1 -12.07 17.31 -1.05
C MET A 1 -13.47 16.86 -0.56
N ARG A 2 -13.62 16.10 0.54
CA ARG A 2 -14.92 15.61 1.05
C ARG A 2 -15.73 16.58 1.94
N PHE A 3 -15.08 17.58 2.55
CA PHE A 3 -15.77 18.59 3.39
C PHE A 3 -16.53 19.67 2.59
N THR A 4 -16.13 19.92 1.34
CA THR A 4 -16.65 21.01 0.51
C THR A 4 -18.05 20.71 -0.05
N VAL A 5 -18.35 19.47 -0.44
CA VAL A 5 -19.65 19.10 -1.04
C VAL A 5 -20.78 19.13 -0.01
N ARG A 6 -20.52 18.65 1.23
CA ARG A 6 -21.47 18.70 2.34
C ARG A 6 -21.83 20.13 2.74
N SER A 7 -20.85 21.04 2.70
CA SER A 7 -21.09 22.46 2.97
C SER A 7 -21.96 23.10 1.88
N ARG A 8 -21.77 22.73 0.60
CA ARG A 8 -22.47 23.33 -0.54
C ARG A 8 -23.95 23.01 -0.55
N ILE A 9 -24.32 21.73 -0.39
CA ILE A 9 -25.73 21.32 -0.40
C ILE A 9 -26.49 21.91 0.79
N ALA A 10 -25.85 21.99 1.97
CA ALA A 10 -26.43 22.65 3.12
C ALA A 10 -26.58 24.17 2.91
N LEU A 11 -25.61 24.81 2.25
CA LEU A 11 -25.64 26.23 1.91
C LEU A 11 -26.75 26.55 0.89
N ASP A 12 -26.93 25.71 -0.12
CA ASP A 12 -27.92 25.89 -1.18
C ASP A 12 -29.35 25.68 -0.65
N LEU A 13 -29.57 24.68 0.21
CA LEU A 13 -30.86 24.46 0.87
C LEU A 13 -31.18 25.61 1.84
N PHE A 14 -30.18 26.10 2.57
CA PHE A 14 -30.33 27.26 3.44
C PHE A 14 -30.67 28.53 2.65
N ALA A 15 -30.00 28.75 1.51
CA ALA A 15 -30.27 29.87 0.62
C ALA A 15 -31.68 29.82 0.04
N ALA A 16 -32.17 28.64 -0.36
CA ALA A 16 -33.52 28.46 -0.90
C ALA A 16 -34.62 28.72 0.16
N VAL A 17 -34.41 28.24 1.40
CA VAL A 17 -35.34 28.49 2.51
C VAL A 17 -35.32 29.98 2.91
N ALA A 18 -34.14 30.60 2.97
CA ALA A 18 -34.02 32.03 3.24
C ALA A 18 -34.71 32.88 2.17
N LEU A 19 -34.54 32.55 0.88
CA LEU A 19 -35.15 33.27 -0.22
C LEU A 19 -36.67 33.19 -0.20
N SER A 20 -37.23 31.98 0.01
CA SER A 20 -38.69 31.80 0.09
C SER A 20 -39.31 32.54 1.28
N MET A 21 -38.63 32.62 2.43
CA MET A 21 -39.12 33.40 3.57
C MET A 21 -39.01 34.91 3.36
N VAL A 22 -37.97 35.41 2.67
CA VAL A 22 -37.89 36.83 2.29
C VAL A 22 -39.08 37.24 1.44
N ILE A 23 -39.48 36.39 0.49
CA ILE A 23 -40.67 36.61 -0.35
C ILE A 23 -41.94 36.69 0.51
N VAL A 24 -42.10 35.80 1.50
CA VAL A 24 -43.24 35.82 2.43
C VAL A 24 -43.27 37.08 3.31
N VAL A 25 -42.12 37.53 3.82
CA VAL A 25 -42.02 38.77 4.60
C VAL A 25 -42.38 39.99 3.76
N ILE A 26 -41.85 40.09 2.54
CA ILE A 26 -42.17 41.18 1.60
C ILE A 26 -43.66 41.15 1.24
N GLY A 27 -44.22 39.98 0.98
CA GLY A 27 -45.65 39.82 0.72
C GLY A 27 -46.52 40.25 1.90
N THR A 28 -46.13 39.90 3.12
CA THR A 28 -46.84 40.28 4.35
C THR A 28 -46.79 41.78 4.60
N LEU A 29 -45.63 42.42 4.34
CA LEU A 29 -45.49 43.88 4.41
C LEU A 29 -46.34 44.60 3.36
N PHE A 30 -46.40 44.06 2.14
CA PHE A 30 -47.21 44.60 1.05
C PHE A 30 -48.71 44.53 1.38
N VAL A 31 -49.20 43.34 1.78
CA VAL A 31 -50.60 43.13 2.18
C VAL A 31 -50.95 43.96 3.41
N GLY A 32 -50.06 44.02 4.41
CA GLY A 32 -50.25 44.85 5.59
C GLY A 32 -50.39 46.33 5.23
N ARG A 33 -49.53 46.86 4.35
CA ARG A 33 -49.60 48.24 3.89
C ARG A 33 -50.88 48.52 3.08
N GLN A 34 -51.34 47.57 2.27
CA GLN A 34 -52.57 47.69 1.49
C GLN A 34 -53.82 47.71 2.38
N LEU A 35 -53.94 46.77 3.31
CA LEU A 35 -55.06 46.71 4.26
C LEU A 35 -55.15 47.96 5.13
N LEU A 36 -54.00 48.51 5.54
CA LEU A 36 -53.93 49.75 6.31
C LEU A 36 -54.36 50.96 5.49
N TRP A 37 -54.07 50.97 4.18
CA TRP A 37 -54.50 52.04 3.27
C TRP A 37 -56.02 52.00 3.03
N GLU A 38 -56.58 50.80 2.81
CA GLU A 38 -58.03 50.60 2.68
C GLU A 38 -58.77 50.99 3.97
N ASN A 39 -58.26 50.60 5.14
CA ASN A 39 -58.88 50.95 6.42
C ASN A 39 -58.80 52.45 6.69
N ALA A 40 -57.68 53.11 6.34
CA ALA A 40 -57.57 54.56 6.43
C ALA A 40 -58.61 55.26 5.53
N GLN A 41 -58.81 54.80 4.30
CA GLN A 41 -59.86 55.33 3.40
C GLN A 41 -61.27 55.17 3.99
N ILE A 42 -61.59 53.98 4.50
CA ILE A 42 -62.91 53.69 5.08
C ILE A 42 -63.19 54.59 6.29
N GLN A 43 -62.20 54.80 7.17
CA GLN A 43 -62.35 55.69 8.32
C GLN A 43 -62.53 57.16 7.88
N THR A 44 -61.77 57.61 6.87
CA THR A 44 -61.95 58.96 6.32
C THR A 44 -63.33 59.16 5.69
N ASP A 45 -63.86 58.15 4.97
CA ASP A 45 -65.19 58.22 4.36
C ASP A 45 -66.31 58.18 5.40
N ARG A 46 -66.14 57.41 6.48
CA ARG A 46 -67.06 57.40 7.63
C ARG A 46 -67.08 58.74 8.36
N LEU A 47 -65.91 59.33 8.60
CA LEU A 47 -65.81 60.66 9.20
C LEU A 47 -66.45 61.72 8.29
N ALA A 48 -66.14 61.69 6.99
CA ALA A 48 -66.70 62.58 5.99
C ALA A 48 -68.24 62.51 5.92
N SER A 49 -68.81 61.30 5.89
CA SER A 49 -70.25 61.07 5.87
C SER A 49 -70.94 61.45 7.18
N THR A 50 -70.33 61.19 8.33
CA THR A 50 -70.87 61.60 9.65
C THR A 50 -70.87 63.12 9.81
N LEU A 51 -69.79 63.79 9.40
CA LEU A 51 -69.71 65.25 9.35
C LEU A 51 -70.75 65.82 8.38
N ALA A 52 -70.88 65.24 7.18
CA ALA A 52 -71.88 65.65 6.21
C ALA A 52 -73.32 65.47 6.73
N ALA A 53 -73.57 64.42 7.52
CA ALA A 53 -74.85 64.14 8.17
C ALA A 53 -75.13 65.11 9.33
N GLN A 54 -74.16 65.42 10.20
CA GLN A 54 -74.32 66.41 11.27
C GLN A 54 -74.57 67.82 10.71
N VAL A 55 -73.83 68.20 9.66
CA VAL A 55 -74.06 69.45 8.92
C VAL A 55 -75.44 69.46 8.25
N ALA A 56 -75.93 68.31 7.78
CA ALA A 56 -77.28 68.20 7.21
C ALA A 56 -78.40 68.26 8.27
N ALA A 57 -78.16 67.67 9.44
CA ALA A 57 -79.14 67.54 10.53
C ALA A 57 -79.34 68.87 11.27
N GLN A 58 -78.32 69.71 11.36
CA GLN A 58 -78.50 71.07 11.82
C GLN A 58 -79.19 71.89 10.73
N ARG A 59 -80.50 72.15 10.89
CA ARG A 59 -81.16 73.24 10.16
C ARG A 59 -80.48 74.53 10.58
N VAL A 60 -79.50 75.01 9.80
CA VAL A 60 -78.91 76.33 10.01
C VAL A 60 -79.85 77.33 9.33
N PRO A 61 -80.73 78.05 10.06
CA PRO A 61 -81.52 79.10 9.44
C PRO A 61 -80.56 80.19 8.93
N GLY A 62 -80.83 80.73 7.74
CA GLY A 62 -79.96 81.74 7.10
C GLY A 62 -79.66 82.99 7.94
N GLN A 63 -80.43 83.24 9.00
CA GLN A 63 -80.19 84.31 9.96
C GLN A 63 -78.99 84.08 10.89
N LEU A 64 -78.52 82.84 11.09
CA LEU A 64 -77.33 82.56 11.91
C LEU A 64 -76.01 83.05 11.28
N LEU A 65 -76.03 83.47 10.01
CA LEU A 65 -74.84 83.99 9.30
C LEU A 65 -74.68 85.52 9.41
N SER A 66 -75.71 86.23 9.89
CA SER A 66 -75.75 87.70 9.90
C SER A 66 -74.87 88.34 10.98
N SER A 67 -74.53 87.62 12.06
CA SER A 67 -73.88 88.17 13.26
C SER A 67 -72.58 87.44 13.62
N ALA A 68 -71.55 88.19 14.04
CA ALA A 68 -70.27 87.65 14.50
C ALA A 68 -70.41 86.71 15.71
N ALA A 69 -71.41 86.93 16.57
CA ALA A 69 -71.67 86.08 17.74
C ALA A 69 -72.20 84.69 17.35
N ASN A 70 -73.03 84.62 16.29
CA ASN A 70 -73.56 83.36 15.79
C ASN A 70 -72.49 82.55 15.04
N ARG A 71 -71.54 83.21 14.36
CA ARG A 71 -70.36 82.55 13.77
C ARG A 71 -69.45 81.92 14.84
N LYS A 72 -69.27 82.59 15.98
CA LYS A 72 -68.50 82.07 17.12
C LYS A 72 -69.21 80.86 17.79
N ARG A 73 -70.55 80.89 17.92
CA ARG A 73 -71.35 79.75 18.39
C ARG A 73 -71.28 78.53 17.49
N LEU A 74 -71.28 78.72 16.16
CA LEU A 74 -71.10 77.65 15.18
C LEU A 74 -69.70 77.02 15.28
N GLY A 75 -68.66 77.84 15.49
CA GLY A 75 -67.31 77.36 15.79
C GLY A 75 -67.26 76.52 17.07
N VAL A 76 -67.93 76.95 18.15
CA VAL A 76 -67.98 76.24 19.44
C VAL A 76 -68.86 74.97 19.40
N LEU A 77 -69.90 74.91 18.56
CA LEU A 77 -70.74 73.72 18.37
C LEU A 77 -70.04 72.60 17.59
N LEU A 78 -69.17 72.97 16.65
CA LEU A 78 -68.35 72.03 15.89
C LEU A 78 -67.04 71.68 16.63
N ALA A 79 -66.62 72.52 17.58
CA ALA A 79 -65.36 72.41 18.33
C ALA A 79 -65.13 71.10 19.13
N PRO A 80 -66.09 70.51 19.86
CA PRO A 80 -65.73 69.49 20.85
C PRO A 80 -65.51 68.10 20.27
N ALA A 81 -66.13 67.77 19.13
CA ALA A 81 -66.10 66.42 18.56
C ALA A 81 -65.18 66.25 17.34
N VAL A 82 -64.78 67.35 16.70
CA VAL A 82 -64.08 67.33 15.40
C VAL A 82 -62.60 67.69 15.53
N PHE A 83 -62.18 68.35 16.61
CA PHE A 83 -60.87 69.01 16.71
C PHE A 83 -59.82 68.28 17.57
N GLU A 84 -60.11 67.11 18.15
CA GLU A 84 -59.06 66.32 18.77
C GLU A 84 -58.21 65.61 17.70
N GLY A 85 -57.02 66.19 17.46
CA GLY A 85 -55.97 65.58 16.64
C GLY A 85 -56.15 65.65 15.12
N THR A 86 -57.24 66.24 14.64
CA THR A 86 -57.49 66.43 13.20
C THR A 86 -57.40 67.91 12.84
N GLU A 87 -56.51 68.27 11.92
CA GLU A 87 -56.46 69.63 11.39
C GLU A 87 -57.62 69.84 10.39
N VAL A 88 -58.47 70.84 10.65
CA VAL A 88 -59.68 71.13 9.88
C VAL A 88 -59.68 72.57 9.39
N GLU A 89 -59.89 72.77 8.09
CA GLU A 89 -60.17 74.08 7.50
C GLU A 89 -61.63 74.15 7.06
N LEU A 90 -62.37 75.11 7.62
CA LEU A 90 -63.77 75.38 7.33
C LEU A 90 -63.85 76.72 6.60
N SER A 91 -64.38 76.75 5.38
CA SER A 91 -64.63 77.99 4.65
C SER A 91 -66.08 78.08 4.17
N ILE A 92 -66.72 79.24 4.34
CA ILE A 92 -68.05 79.54 3.81
C ILE A 92 -67.89 80.55 2.68
N ARG A 93 -68.42 80.21 1.51
CA ARG A 93 -68.45 81.08 0.32
C ARG A 93 -69.88 81.51 0.00
N ASP A 94 -70.07 82.68 -0.57
CA ASP A 94 -71.37 83.14 -1.05
C ASP A 94 -71.73 82.51 -2.42
N ARG A 95 -72.89 82.92 -2.94
CA ARG A 95 -73.47 82.51 -4.23
C ARG A 95 -72.64 82.93 -5.45
N PHE A 96 -71.67 83.82 -5.29
CA PHE A 96 -70.73 84.25 -6.32
C PHE A 96 -69.33 83.64 -6.12
N GLY A 97 -69.16 82.77 -5.11
CA GLY A 97 -67.91 82.08 -4.82
C GLY A 97 -66.91 82.89 -3.97
N GLN A 98 -67.29 84.09 -3.51
CA GLN A 98 -66.51 84.94 -2.64
C GLN A 98 -66.53 84.40 -1.21
N GLU A 99 -65.38 84.42 -0.54
CA GLU A 99 -65.23 83.82 0.77
C GLU A 99 -65.69 84.77 1.87
N VAL A 100 -66.68 84.33 2.65
CA VAL A 100 -67.36 85.15 3.66
C VAL A 100 -66.84 84.83 5.06
N TRP A 101 -66.33 83.62 5.28
CA TRP A 101 -65.77 83.21 6.57
C TRP A 101 -64.81 82.03 6.41
N ARG A 102 -63.69 82.08 7.15
CA ARG A 102 -62.72 80.97 7.26
C ARG A 102 -62.37 80.74 8.71
N LEU A 103 -62.34 79.48 9.12
CA LEU A 103 -61.67 79.00 10.32
C LEU A 103 -60.59 78.02 9.87
N GLN A 104 -59.34 78.30 10.22
CA GLN A 104 -58.19 77.50 9.79
C GLN A 104 -57.37 77.09 11.00
N GLY A 105 -57.18 75.77 11.18
CA GLY A 105 -56.00 75.19 11.84
C GLY A 105 -54.96 74.82 10.77
N SER A 106 -53.69 74.71 11.17
CA SER A 106 -52.52 74.52 10.29
C SER A 106 -52.65 73.33 9.31
N LEU A 107 -51.83 73.29 8.24
CA LEU A 107 -52.00 72.44 7.05
C LEU A 107 -50.82 71.50 6.80
N GLY A 108 -51.12 70.21 6.56
CA GLY A 108 -50.28 69.22 5.86
C GLY A 108 -50.74 68.91 4.42
N PRO A 109 -49.98 68.13 3.61
CA PRO A 109 -49.84 68.40 2.17
C PRO A 109 -50.92 67.88 1.21
N ARG A 110 -51.94 67.12 1.64
CA ARG A 110 -53.03 66.69 0.73
C ARG A 110 -54.38 66.61 1.44
N PRO A 111 -55.18 67.67 1.36
CA PRO A 111 -56.49 67.67 2.00
C PRO A 111 -57.60 67.02 1.16
N ILE A 112 -58.49 66.29 1.80
CA ILE A 112 -59.80 65.91 1.23
C ILE A 112 -60.75 67.08 1.45
N VAL A 113 -61.43 67.54 0.38
CA VAL A 113 -62.34 68.71 0.42
C VAL A 113 -63.78 68.25 0.20
N ILE A 114 -64.65 68.48 1.17
CA ILE A 114 -66.10 68.24 1.08
C ILE A 114 -66.78 69.60 0.92
N SER A 115 -67.68 69.76 -0.06
CA SER A 115 -68.41 71.02 -0.28
C SER A 115 -69.92 70.83 -0.36
N LYS A 116 -70.71 71.68 0.32
CA LYS A 116 -72.18 71.59 0.34
C LYS A 116 -72.86 72.95 0.31
N ALA A 117 -73.93 73.07 -0.48
CA ALA A 117 -74.74 74.28 -0.59
C ALA A 117 -75.68 74.48 0.62
N ILE A 118 -75.81 75.73 1.07
CA ILE A 118 -76.62 76.16 2.23
C ILE A 118 -77.85 76.94 1.73
N ARG A 119 -79.02 76.75 2.36
CA ARG A 119 -80.23 77.54 2.09
C ARG A 119 -79.99 79.02 2.44
N GLY A 120 -80.02 79.88 1.43
CA GLY A 120 -79.63 81.30 1.53
C GLY A 120 -78.54 81.72 0.54
N GLY A 121 -77.95 80.77 -0.20
CA GLY A 121 -77.03 81.06 -1.31
C GLY A 121 -75.56 81.09 -0.90
N GLY A 122 -75.07 80.09 -0.16
CA GLY A 122 -73.64 79.93 0.14
C GLY A 122 -73.19 78.47 0.11
N ILE A 123 -71.87 78.21 0.13
CA ILE A 123 -71.24 76.88 0.10
C ILE A 123 -70.32 76.72 1.31
N LEU A 124 -70.56 75.69 2.13
CA LEU A 124 -69.64 75.27 3.19
C LEU A 124 -68.63 74.28 2.61
N ARG A 125 -67.33 74.57 2.74
CA ARG A 125 -66.24 73.62 2.49
C ARG A 125 -65.60 73.19 3.79
N VAL A 126 -65.50 71.88 4.00
CA VAL A 126 -64.75 71.25 5.09
C VAL A 126 -63.55 70.54 4.49
N ARG A 127 -62.38 70.81 5.05
CA ARG A 127 -61.13 70.23 4.62
C ARG A 127 -60.51 69.44 5.77
N LEU A 128 -60.23 68.16 5.56
CA LEU A 128 -59.68 67.27 6.58
C LEU A 128 -58.28 66.78 6.16
N SER A 129 -57.29 66.80 7.06
CA SER A 129 -55.99 66.15 6.87
C SER A 129 -55.69 65.13 7.99
N ALA A 130 -55.39 63.89 7.60
CA ALA A 130 -55.13 62.79 8.53
C ALA A 130 -53.66 62.77 8.96
N SER A 131 -53.33 63.38 10.11
CA SER A 131 -52.00 63.31 10.74
C SER A 131 -51.88 62.19 11.78
N LEU A 132 -53.00 61.74 12.37
CA LEU A 132 -53.02 60.68 13.39
C LEU A 132 -52.67 59.27 12.87
N THR A 133 -52.75 59.05 11.56
CA THR A 133 -52.51 57.74 10.96
C THR A 133 -51.03 57.34 10.96
N HIS A 134 -50.09 58.29 10.96
CA HIS A 134 -48.67 57.95 10.78
C HIS A 134 -48.02 57.29 12.02
N LEU A 135 -48.38 57.70 13.25
CA LEU A 135 -47.74 57.20 14.49
C LEU A 135 -48.14 55.77 14.89
N THR A 136 -49.37 55.36 14.61
CA THR A 136 -49.86 54.00 14.93
C THR A 136 -49.40 52.98 13.89
N LEU A 137 -49.28 53.38 12.63
CA LEU A 137 -48.80 52.54 11.54
C LEU A 137 -47.33 52.13 11.71
N ASP A 138 -46.46 53.04 12.14
CA ASP A 138 -45.04 52.75 12.35
C ASP A 138 -44.81 51.76 13.51
N LYS A 139 -45.63 51.84 14.57
CA LYS A 139 -45.54 50.87 15.68
C LYS A 139 -45.98 49.49 15.25
N LEU A 140 -47.11 49.36 14.55
CA LEU A 140 -47.63 48.07 14.08
C LEU A 140 -46.68 47.38 13.10
N THR A 141 -46.12 48.13 12.14
CA THR A 141 -45.16 47.58 11.17
C THR A 141 -43.88 47.08 11.84
N ARG A 142 -43.33 47.81 12.82
CA ARG A 142 -42.16 47.34 13.60
C ARG A 142 -42.46 46.07 14.37
N THR A 143 -43.63 45.95 15.01
CA THR A 143 -44.00 44.74 15.76
C THR A 143 -44.16 43.54 14.84
N LEU A 144 -44.79 43.70 13.68
CA LEU A 144 -44.91 42.64 12.67
C LEU A 144 -43.55 42.19 12.13
N LEU A 145 -42.63 43.13 11.88
CA LEU A 145 -41.27 42.82 11.47
C LEU A 145 -40.54 41.99 12.53
N LEU A 146 -40.59 42.38 13.80
CA LEU A 146 -39.95 41.66 14.89
C LEU A 146 -40.53 40.24 15.06
N LEU A 147 -41.85 40.09 14.95
CA LEU A 147 -42.50 38.78 15.00
C LEU A 147 -42.07 37.90 13.82
N SER A 148 -42.02 38.45 12.60
CA SER A 148 -41.58 37.70 11.42
C SER A 148 -40.12 37.24 11.53
N LEU A 149 -39.24 38.07 12.09
CA LEU A 149 -37.84 37.73 12.35
C LEU A 149 -37.71 36.63 13.41
N GLY A 150 -38.51 36.70 14.48
CA GLY A 150 -38.55 35.67 15.52
C GLY A 150 -38.96 34.30 14.96
N ILE A 151 -39.99 34.26 14.11
CA ILE A 151 -40.44 33.04 13.44
C ILE A 151 -39.35 32.49 12.51
N LEU A 152 -38.66 33.36 11.77
CA LEU A 152 -37.54 32.96 10.89
C LEU A 152 -36.42 32.25 11.67
N ILE A 153 -36.01 32.83 12.80
CA ILE A 153 -34.97 32.23 13.65
C ILE A 153 -35.43 30.87 14.17
N LEU A 154 -36.68 30.77 14.64
CA LEU A 154 -37.24 29.53 15.17
C LEU A 154 -37.28 28.41 14.12
N VAL A 155 -37.80 28.69 12.92
CA VAL A 155 -37.88 27.71 11.82
C VAL A 155 -36.49 27.24 11.40
N THR A 156 -35.52 28.16 11.34
CA THR A 156 -34.14 27.84 10.98
C THR A 156 -33.49 26.92 12.01
N LEU A 157 -33.65 27.22 13.30
CA LEU A 157 -33.14 26.37 14.39
C LEU A 157 -33.80 24.99 14.39
N LEU A 158 -35.11 24.92 14.15
CA LEU A 158 -35.85 23.66 14.06
C LEU A 158 -35.38 22.81 12.86
N ALA A 159 -35.20 23.42 11.70
CA ALA A 159 -34.68 22.74 10.51
C ALA A 159 -33.27 22.21 10.73
N TRP A 160 -32.39 23.02 11.34
CA TRP A 160 -31.04 22.59 11.72
C TRP A 160 -31.07 21.40 12.69
N TRP A 161 -31.93 21.45 13.71
CA TRP A 161 -32.09 20.36 14.68
C TRP A 161 -32.58 19.06 14.01
N LEU A 162 -33.59 19.15 13.13
CA LEU A 162 -34.13 18.00 12.40
C LEU A 162 -33.09 17.38 11.45
N LEU A 163 -32.39 18.19 10.66
CA LEU A 163 -31.35 17.72 9.73
C LEU A 163 -30.18 17.08 10.47
N ASN A 164 -29.75 17.69 11.57
CA ASN A 164 -28.66 17.16 12.37
C ASN A 164 -29.03 15.80 13.01
N ARG A 165 -30.27 15.68 13.51
CA ARG A 165 -30.80 14.45 14.12
C ARG A 165 -31.04 13.32 13.10
N SER A 166 -31.54 13.64 11.91
CA SER A 166 -31.94 12.64 10.90
C SER A 166 -30.80 12.20 9.96
N VAL A 167 -29.82 13.07 9.68
CA VAL A 167 -28.78 12.81 8.67
C VAL A 167 -27.38 12.86 9.26
N ALA A 168 -27.01 13.95 9.93
CA ALA A 168 -25.61 14.16 10.32
C ALA A 168 -25.13 13.18 11.39
N ALA A 169 -25.91 13.01 12.47
CA ALA A 169 -25.55 12.10 13.55
C ALA A 169 -25.54 10.61 13.14
N PRO A 170 -26.53 10.08 12.40
CA PRO A 170 -26.50 8.69 11.92
C PRO A 170 -25.31 8.40 11.00
N VAL A 171 -25.00 9.30 10.06
CA VAL A 171 -23.86 9.11 9.15
C VAL A 171 -22.53 9.16 9.89
N GLY A 172 -22.40 10.01 10.91
CA GLY A 172 -21.20 10.03 11.77
C GLY A 172 -20.97 8.69 12.47
N ARG A 173 -22.03 8.07 12.99
CA ARG A 173 -21.95 6.73 13.61
C ARG A 173 -21.54 5.64 12.62
N LEU A 174 -22.03 5.70 11.38
CA LEU A 174 -21.64 4.76 10.33
C LEU A 174 -20.18 4.90 9.90
N ILE A 175 -19.68 6.15 9.79
CA ILE A 175 -18.26 6.38 9.47
C ILE A 175 -17.38 5.80 10.57
N HIS A 176 -17.69 6.07 11.84
CA HIS A 176 -16.94 5.50 12.95
C HIS A 176 -17.01 3.97 13.00
N ALA A 177 -18.17 3.38 12.68
CA ALA A 177 -18.29 1.93 12.62
C ALA A 177 -17.47 1.31 11.46
N VAL A 178 -17.35 1.99 10.32
CA VAL A 178 -16.49 1.57 9.19
C VAL A 178 -15.01 1.75 9.52
N GLU A 179 -14.62 2.81 10.21
CA GLU A 179 -13.24 3.00 10.68
C GLU A 179 -12.87 1.95 11.73
N GLN A 180 -13.81 1.59 12.60
CA GLN A 180 -13.64 0.51 13.56
C GLN A 180 -13.56 -0.88 12.92
N LEU A 181 -13.92 -1.08 11.64
CA LEU A 181 -13.64 -2.34 10.93
C LEU A 181 -12.14 -2.61 10.76
N GLN A 182 -11.27 -1.60 10.95
CA GLN A 182 -9.82 -1.81 11.01
C GLN A 182 -9.35 -2.29 12.39
N SER A 183 -10.19 -2.14 13.41
CA SER A 183 -9.97 -2.70 14.75
C SER A 183 -10.80 -3.97 14.94
N GLU A 184 -10.26 -4.93 15.67
CA GLU A 184 -10.78 -6.28 15.91
C GLU A 184 -12.06 -6.33 16.78
N ALA A 185 -12.97 -5.36 16.62
CA ALA A 185 -14.19 -5.25 17.42
C ALA A 185 -15.30 -6.15 16.86
N ASP A 186 -15.68 -7.16 17.65
CA ASP A 186 -16.54 -8.27 17.25
C ASP A 186 -18.00 -7.89 16.94
N GLU A 187 -18.50 -6.77 17.47
CA GLU A 187 -19.93 -6.47 17.46
C GLU A 187 -20.24 -5.07 16.89
N PHE A 188 -21.03 -5.04 15.81
CA PHE A 188 -21.55 -3.80 15.23
C PHE A 188 -22.71 -3.32 16.11
N PRO A 189 -22.69 -2.08 16.61
CA PRO A 189 -23.81 -1.57 17.40
C PRO A 189 -25.07 -1.54 16.53
N THR A 190 -26.13 -2.21 16.97
CA THR A 190 -27.45 -2.04 16.37
C THR A 190 -27.90 -0.60 16.62
N LEU A 191 -28.15 0.14 15.55
CA LEU A 191 -28.47 1.57 15.62
C LEU A 191 -29.98 1.74 15.39
N PRO A 192 -30.79 1.83 16.47
CA PRO A 192 -32.23 2.01 16.32
C PRO A 192 -32.57 3.37 15.72
N GLY A 193 -33.56 3.39 14.81
CA GLY A 193 -34.17 4.62 14.29
C GLY A 193 -33.59 5.16 12.97
N MET A 194 -32.99 4.31 12.13
CA MET A 194 -32.51 4.70 10.79
C MET A 194 -33.58 4.53 9.71
N GLY A 195 -33.58 5.42 8.70
CA GLY A 195 -34.41 5.26 7.49
C GLY A 195 -33.99 4.02 6.67
N THR A 196 -34.89 3.56 5.80
CA THR A 196 -34.76 2.33 4.99
C THR A 196 -33.44 2.19 4.24
N GLU A 197 -32.91 3.28 3.73
CA GLU A 197 -31.68 3.35 2.93
C GLU A 197 -30.43 3.12 3.78
N LEU A 198 -30.42 3.60 5.03
CA LEU A 198 -29.30 3.38 5.95
C LEU A 198 -29.31 1.95 6.50
N VAL A 199 -30.48 1.36 6.68
CA VAL A 199 -30.61 -0.07 7.04
C VAL A 199 -30.05 -0.95 5.92
N ALA A 200 -30.38 -0.65 4.65
CA ALA A 200 -29.85 -1.37 3.50
C ALA A 200 -28.31 -1.30 3.42
N LEU A 201 -27.73 -0.13 3.72
CA LEU A 201 -26.28 0.03 3.79
C LEU A 201 -25.64 -0.79 4.92
N GLN A 202 -26.26 -0.81 6.10
CA GLN A 202 -25.78 -1.62 7.22
C GLN A 202 -25.77 -3.11 6.86
N THR A 203 -26.85 -3.64 6.28
CA THR A 203 -26.92 -5.04 5.84
C THR A 203 -25.88 -5.37 4.76
N ALA A 204 -25.57 -4.42 3.87
CA ALA A 204 -24.52 -4.60 2.86
C ALA A 204 -23.13 -4.70 3.48
N ILE A 205 -22.84 -3.89 4.52
CA ILE A 205 -21.58 -3.94 5.27
C ILE A 205 -21.45 -5.27 6.02
N GLU A 206 -22.51 -5.72 6.70
CA GLU A 206 -22.53 -7.00 7.42
C GLU A 206 -22.27 -8.19 6.49
N ARG A 207 -22.89 -8.21 5.29
CA ARG A 207 -22.62 -9.24 4.27
C ARG A 207 -21.18 -9.20 3.78
N MET A 208 -20.60 -8.02 3.61
CA MET A 208 -19.22 -7.87 3.19
C MET A 208 -18.25 -8.39 4.26
N ARG A 209 -18.48 -8.07 5.54
CA ARG A 209 -17.70 -8.59 6.68
C ARG A 209 -17.70 -10.11 6.68
N PHE A 210 -18.88 -10.72 6.62
CA PHE A 210 -19.01 -12.19 6.61
C PHE A 210 -18.25 -12.84 5.45
N ARG A 211 -18.28 -12.24 4.25
CA ARG A 211 -17.48 -12.74 3.11
C ARG A 211 -15.99 -12.58 3.31
N MET A 212 -15.53 -11.48 3.89
CA MET A 212 -14.12 -11.24 4.16
C MET A 212 -13.58 -12.21 5.21
N ASP A 213 -14.34 -12.49 6.27
CA ASP A 213 -13.95 -13.43 7.32
C ASP A 213 -13.84 -14.86 6.78
N LEU A 214 -14.80 -15.29 5.95
CA LEU A 214 -14.73 -16.58 5.25
C LEU A 214 -13.51 -16.65 4.32
N ALA A 215 -13.26 -15.61 3.53
CA ALA A 215 -12.11 -15.56 2.62
C ALA A 215 -10.77 -15.56 3.36
N ARG A 216 -10.68 -14.87 4.51
CA ARG A 216 -9.50 -14.90 5.38
C ARG A 216 -9.25 -16.29 5.94
N GLY A 217 -10.28 -16.96 6.48
CA GLY A 217 -10.15 -18.32 6.99
C GLY A 217 -9.73 -19.33 5.91
N GLU A 218 -10.21 -19.18 4.67
CA GLU A 218 -9.77 -20.03 3.55
C GLU A 218 -8.32 -19.74 3.15
N LEU A 219 -7.91 -18.47 3.12
CA LEU A 219 -6.52 -18.08 2.85
C LEU A 219 -5.55 -18.61 3.90
N GLU A 220 -5.89 -18.51 5.19
CA GLU A 220 -5.07 -19.03 6.27
C GLU A 220 -4.92 -20.56 6.18
N ARG A 221 -6.00 -21.28 5.90
CA ARG A 221 -5.93 -22.74 5.67
C ARG A 221 -5.02 -23.09 4.50
N ARG A 222 -5.19 -22.41 3.36
CA ARG A 222 -4.32 -22.63 2.19
C ARG A 222 -2.86 -22.28 2.50
N HIS A 223 -2.60 -21.25 3.32
CA HIS A 223 -1.24 -20.89 3.71
C HIS A 223 -0.58 -22.01 4.52
N VAL A 224 -1.28 -22.55 5.51
CA VAL A 224 -0.81 -23.67 6.33
C VAL A 224 -0.60 -24.93 5.48
N GLU A 225 -1.56 -25.28 4.61
CA GLU A 225 -1.43 -26.43 3.69
C GLU A 225 -0.22 -26.29 2.77
N LEU A 226 0.03 -25.09 2.24
CA LEU A 226 1.13 -24.84 1.30
C LEU A 226 2.49 -24.85 2.01
N GLN A 227 2.57 -24.32 3.24
CA GLN A 227 3.76 -24.45 4.07
C GLN A 227 4.06 -25.91 4.39
N GLN A 228 3.04 -26.69 4.77
CA GLN A 228 3.21 -28.09 5.09
C GLN A 228 3.65 -28.91 3.86
N ALA A 229 3.03 -28.67 2.71
CA ALA A 229 3.44 -29.29 1.45
C ALA A 229 4.90 -28.92 1.06
N HIS A 230 5.33 -27.69 1.35
CA HIS A 230 6.71 -27.26 1.12
C HIS A 230 7.70 -28.01 2.02
N ASP A 231 7.40 -28.12 3.31
CA ASP A 231 8.23 -28.85 4.28
C ASP A 231 8.31 -30.35 3.95
N ASP A 232 7.19 -30.95 3.53
CA ASP A 232 7.13 -32.33 3.07
C ASP A 232 7.99 -32.53 1.81
N LEU A 233 7.93 -31.59 0.86
CA LEU A 233 8.73 -31.64 -0.37
C LEU A 233 10.23 -31.51 -0.08
N LEU A 234 10.64 -30.59 0.80
CA LEU A 234 12.03 -30.47 1.25
C LEU A 234 12.53 -31.73 1.95
N THR A 235 11.66 -32.38 2.72
CA THR A 235 12.00 -33.63 3.41
C THR A 235 12.13 -34.78 2.41
N ALA A 236 11.20 -34.91 1.47
CA ALA A 236 11.24 -35.90 0.41
C ALA A 236 12.48 -35.74 -0.48
N GLN A 237 12.84 -34.50 -0.84
CA GLN A 237 14.05 -34.20 -1.60
C GLN A 237 15.31 -34.66 -0.86
N LYS A 238 15.46 -34.33 0.43
CA LYS A 238 16.61 -34.78 1.25
C LYS A 238 16.70 -36.31 1.34
N VAL A 239 15.55 -36.99 1.42
CA VAL A 239 15.50 -38.46 1.42
C VAL A 239 15.90 -39.02 0.05
N ALA A 240 15.42 -38.42 -1.04
CA ALA A 240 15.77 -38.81 -2.40
C ALA A 240 17.27 -38.62 -2.68
N GLU A 241 17.85 -37.47 -2.32
CA GLU A 241 19.30 -37.20 -2.45
C GLU A 241 20.13 -38.24 -1.66
N ARG A 242 19.71 -38.57 -0.43
CA ARG A 242 20.38 -39.63 0.36
C ARG A 242 20.23 -41.01 -0.28
N ALA A 243 19.06 -41.32 -0.83
CA ALA A 243 18.82 -42.60 -1.49
C ALA A 243 19.64 -42.72 -2.79
N GLU A 244 19.76 -41.64 -3.56
CA GLU A 244 20.61 -41.57 -4.74
C GLU A 244 22.09 -41.70 -4.37
N HIS A 245 22.55 -41.01 -3.32
CA HIS A 245 23.90 -41.13 -2.80
C HIS A 245 24.20 -42.57 -2.35
N LEU A 246 23.30 -43.20 -1.58
CA LEU A 246 23.42 -44.59 -1.14
C LEU A 246 23.35 -45.60 -2.29
N ALA A 247 22.49 -45.37 -3.29
CA ALA A 247 22.44 -46.19 -4.49
C ALA A 247 23.73 -46.07 -5.31
N GLY A 248 24.31 -44.86 -5.37
CA GLY A 248 25.67 -44.62 -5.85
C GLY A 248 26.66 -45.49 -5.09
N VAL A 249 26.77 -45.33 -3.76
CA VAL A 249 27.63 -46.14 -2.89
C VAL A 249 27.43 -47.65 -3.13
N GLY A 250 26.19 -48.12 -3.28
CA GLY A 250 25.87 -49.53 -3.53
C GLY A 250 26.39 -50.05 -4.88
N ARG A 251 26.28 -49.25 -5.95
CA ARG A 251 26.91 -49.56 -7.25
C ARG A 251 28.43 -49.57 -7.16
N LEU A 252 29.00 -48.63 -6.40
CA LEU A 252 30.45 -48.56 -6.16
C LEU A 252 30.95 -49.77 -5.33
N ALA A 253 30.15 -50.26 -4.37
CA ALA A 253 30.53 -51.36 -3.49
C ALA A 253 30.76 -52.68 -4.23
N ALA A 254 30.00 -52.96 -5.28
CA ALA A 254 30.19 -54.16 -6.10
C ALA A 254 31.51 -54.11 -6.90
N GLY A 255 31.85 -52.95 -7.46
CA GLY A 255 33.14 -52.72 -8.14
C GLY A 255 34.32 -52.80 -7.18
N ILE A 256 34.17 -52.20 -5.99
CA ILE A 256 35.21 -52.24 -4.94
C ILE A 256 35.41 -53.64 -4.38
N ALA A 257 34.35 -54.42 -4.18
CA ALA A 257 34.49 -55.80 -3.74
C ALA A 257 35.32 -56.62 -4.75
N HIS A 258 35.17 -56.35 -6.04
CA HIS A 258 35.96 -56.97 -7.08
C HIS A 258 37.41 -56.44 -7.10
N GLU A 259 37.60 -55.12 -7.01
CA GLU A 259 38.93 -54.50 -7.02
C GLU A 259 39.75 -54.72 -5.74
N VAL A 260 39.12 -54.96 -4.59
CA VAL A 260 39.76 -55.38 -3.34
C VAL A 260 39.97 -56.89 -3.33
N GLY A 261 39.06 -57.68 -3.92
CA GLY A 261 39.21 -59.14 -4.02
C GLY A 261 40.47 -59.55 -4.76
N ASN A 262 40.82 -58.84 -5.84
CA ASN A 262 42.02 -59.10 -6.65
C ASN A 262 43.35 -58.97 -5.88
N PRO A 263 43.68 -57.83 -5.23
CA PRO A 263 44.88 -57.71 -4.41
C PRO A 263 44.86 -58.63 -3.21
N LEU A 264 43.69 -58.92 -2.62
CA LEU A 264 43.59 -59.89 -1.52
C LEU A 264 43.96 -61.31 -1.97
N ALA A 265 43.52 -61.73 -3.17
CA ALA A 265 43.89 -63.01 -3.76
C ALA A 265 45.40 -63.07 -4.06
N ALA A 266 45.98 -61.98 -4.56
CA ALA A 266 47.42 -61.86 -4.77
C ALA A 266 48.21 -61.96 -3.46
N LEU A 267 47.76 -61.30 -2.38
CA LEU A 267 48.33 -61.42 -1.04
C LEU A 267 48.33 -62.86 -0.54
N VAL A 268 47.22 -63.58 -0.69
CA VAL A 268 47.14 -65.01 -0.32
C VAL A 268 48.16 -65.83 -1.11
N GLY A 269 48.31 -65.59 -2.42
CA GLY A 269 49.31 -66.25 -3.26
C GLY A 269 50.76 -65.94 -2.85
N PHE A 270 51.05 -64.69 -2.50
CA PHE A 270 52.37 -64.28 -2.01
C PHE A 270 52.71 -64.86 -0.64
N VAL A 271 51.75 -64.91 0.29
CA VAL A 271 51.93 -65.57 1.59
C VAL A 271 52.18 -67.07 1.43
N GLN A 272 51.46 -67.75 0.52
CA GLN A 272 51.70 -69.17 0.20
C GLN A 272 53.09 -69.41 -0.40
N LEU A 273 53.56 -68.53 -1.28
CA LEU A 273 54.92 -68.57 -1.80
C LEU A 273 55.94 -68.40 -0.66
N LEU A 274 55.80 -67.38 0.18
CA LEU A 274 56.71 -67.15 1.30
C LEU A 274 56.73 -68.30 2.33
N SER A 275 55.64 -69.07 2.44
CA SER A 275 55.55 -70.26 3.31
C SER A 275 56.30 -71.49 2.76
N ASN A 276 56.83 -71.42 1.54
CA ASN A 276 57.60 -72.50 0.94
C ASN A 276 59.10 -72.31 1.23
N ASP A 277 59.67 -73.19 2.06
CA ASP A 277 61.08 -73.12 2.52
C ASP A 277 62.13 -73.27 1.40
N ARG A 278 61.70 -73.62 0.19
CA ARG A 278 62.59 -73.84 -0.97
C ARG A 278 62.83 -72.59 -1.82
N ILE A 279 62.25 -71.44 -1.48
CA ILE A 279 62.41 -70.21 -2.28
C ILE A 279 63.73 -69.50 -1.90
N PRO A 280 64.56 -69.10 -2.88
CA PRO A 280 65.78 -68.32 -2.63
C PRO A 280 65.49 -66.98 -1.93
N GLU A 281 66.38 -66.55 -1.04
CA GLU A 281 66.20 -65.30 -0.26
C GLU A 281 65.99 -64.04 -1.13
N ALA A 282 66.67 -63.95 -2.28
CA ALA A 282 66.44 -62.85 -3.23
C ALA A 282 64.99 -62.77 -3.72
N LYS A 283 64.34 -63.93 -3.94
CA LYS A 283 62.92 -64.03 -4.31
C LYS A 283 61.99 -63.76 -3.14
N LYS A 284 62.36 -64.14 -1.91
CA LYS A 284 61.57 -63.79 -0.72
C LYS A 284 61.48 -62.28 -0.52
N LYS A 285 62.58 -61.57 -0.70
CA LYS A 285 62.60 -60.10 -0.64
C LYS A 285 61.70 -59.46 -1.70
N GLU A 286 61.77 -59.93 -2.95
CA GLU A 286 60.90 -59.47 -4.03
C GLU A 286 59.41 -59.72 -3.74
N VAL A 287 59.06 -60.90 -3.21
CA VAL A 287 57.69 -61.23 -2.84
C VAL A 287 57.21 -60.36 -1.67
N HIS A 288 58.07 -60.06 -0.71
CA HIS A 288 57.75 -59.16 0.41
C HIS A 288 57.44 -57.73 -0.06
N GLU A 289 58.26 -57.18 -0.97
CA GLU A 289 58.04 -55.85 -1.55
C GLU A 289 56.72 -55.78 -2.35
N ARG A 290 56.35 -56.84 -3.07
CA ARG A 290 55.06 -56.94 -3.76
C ARG A 290 53.88 -57.02 -2.77
N LEU A 291 54.07 -57.69 -1.65
CA LEU A 291 53.07 -57.85 -0.60
C LEU A 291 52.75 -56.49 0.06
N GLU A 292 53.78 -55.69 0.40
CA GLU A 292 53.58 -54.32 0.90
C GLU A 292 52.85 -53.41 -0.10
N LYS A 293 53.16 -53.52 -1.40
CA LYS A 293 52.47 -52.74 -2.44
C LYS A 293 50.98 -53.04 -2.52
N GLU A 294 50.58 -54.32 -2.52
CA GLU A 294 49.16 -54.68 -2.56
C GLU A 294 48.42 -54.29 -1.27
N LEU A 295 49.10 -54.33 -0.11
CA LEU A 295 48.54 -53.88 1.16
C LEU A 295 48.26 -52.38 1.17
N ASN A 296 49.20 -51.57 0.68
CA ASN A 296 49.01 -50.12 0.55
C ASN A 296 47.88 -49.79 -0.42
N ARG A 297 47.80 -50.52 -1.55
CA ARG A 297 46.74 -50.37 -2.55
C ARG A 297 45.35 -50.66 -1.98
N ILE A 298 45.20 -51.69 -1.14
CA ILE A 298 43.93 -51.95 -0.42
C ILE A 298 43.59 -50.78 0.51
N GLY A 299 44.58 -50.26 1.25
CA GLY A 299 44.40 -49.10 2.12
C GLY A 299 43.90 -47.87 1.38
N GLU A 300 44.43 -47.59 0.19
CA GLU A 300 43.98 -46.49 -0.66
C GLU A 300 42.55 -46.67 -1.18
N ILE A 301 42.19 -47.87 -1.64
CA ILE A 301 40.84 -48.16 -2.13
C ILE A 301 39.81 -47.96 -1.00
N ILE A 302 40.11 -48.45 0.20
CA ILE A 302 39.25 -48.27 1.39
C ILE A 302 39.17 -46.80 1.80
N GLY A 303 40.30 -46.08 1.80
CA GLY A 303 40.35 -44.66 2.13
C GLY A 303 39.49 -43.79 1.20
N ARG A 304 39.53 -44.06 -0.11
CA ARG A 304 38.73 -43.36 -1.12
C ARG A 304 37.23 -43.64 -0.97
N LEU A 305 36.85 -44.88 -0.65
CA LEU A 305 35.45 -45.23 -0.35
C LEU A 305 34.93 -44.50 0.90
N LEU A 306 35.73 -44.45 1.96
CA LEU A 306 35.37 -43.76 3.20
C LEU A 306 35.27 -42.25 3.02
N ALA A 307 36.08 -41.65 2.14
CA ALA A 307 35.97 -40.24 1.79
C ALA A 307 34.66 -39.93 1.05
N TYR A 308 34.23 -40.80 0.12
CA TYR A 308 32.96 -40.66 -0.60
C TYR A 308 31.73 -40.86 0.31
N ALA A 309 31.82 -41.78 1.27
CA ALA A 309 30.72 -42.09 2.20
C ALA A 309 30.60 -41.12 3.38
N ARG A 310 31.54 -40.17 3.54
CA ARG A 310 31.54 -39.22 4.66
C ARG A 310 30.65 -38.01 4.33
N PRO A 311 29.68 -37.65 5.18
CA PRO A 311 28.94 -36.41 5.01
C PRO A 311 29.91 -35.22 5.09
N ALA A 312 29.92 -34.36 4.07
CA ALA A 312 30.68 -33.10 4.07
C ALA A 312 30.33 -32.30 5.33
N ARG A 313 31.31 -32.10 6.21
CA ARG A 313 31.15 -31.49 7.54
C ARG A 313 32.18 -30.40 7.80
N GLU A 314 32.80 -29.84 6.77
CA GLU A 314 33.49 -28.57 6.89
C GLU A 314 32.58 -27.44 6.41
N ALA A 315 32.69 -26.27 7.06
CA ALA A 315 31.95 -25.11 6.64
C ALA A 315 32.55 -24.54 5.34
N VAL A 316 31.69 -24.21 4.38
CA VAL A 316 32.08 -23.44 3.19
C VAL A 316 32.39 -22.01 3.62
N VAL A 317 33.66 -21.61 3.55
CA VAL A 317 34.16 -20.28 3.94
C VAL A 317 34.86 -19.58 2.78
N ALA A 318 35.21 -18.31 2.94
CA ALA A 318 36.06 -17.60 1.98
C ALA A 318 37.50 -18.08 2.13
N VAL A 319 38.09 -18.57 1.04
CA VAL A 319 39.43 -19.17 0.99
C VAL A 319 40.27 -18.45 -0.06
N ASP A 320 41.52 -18.11 0.25
CA ASP A 320 42.48 -17.63 -0.74
C ASP A 320 42.88 -18.78 -1.69
N ALA A 321 42.51 -18.62 -2.96
CA ALA A 321 42.77 -19.62 -3.99
C ALA A 321 44.28 -19.78 -4.28
N ALA A 322 45.06 -18.69 -4.20
CA ALA A 322 46.49 -18.71 -4.45
C ALA A 322 47.24 -19.39 -3.29
N GLU A 323 46.83 -19.14 -2.05
CA GLU A 323 47.37 -19.84 -0.88
C GLU A 323 47.09 -21.35 -0.96
N SER A 324 45.86 -21.73 -1.33
CA SER A 324 45.48 -23.14 -1.50
C SER A 324 46.32 -23.84 -2.57
N ALA A 325 46.59 -23.17 -3.70
CA ALA A 325 47.47 -23.67 -4.75
C ALA A 325 48.92 -23.83 -4.29
N ARG A 326 49.46 -22.84 -3.55
CA ARG A 326 50.81 -22.92 -2.97
C ARG A 326 50.93 -24.09 -1.98
N SER A 327 49.98 -24.22 -1.06
CA SER A 327 49.98 -25.31 -0.07
C SER A 327 49.85 -26.68 -0.72
N ALA A 328 49.03 -26.83 -1.77
CA ALA A 328 48.93 -28.08 -2.51
C ALA A 328 50.25 -28.42 -3.24
N ALA A 329 50.86 -27.42 -3.89
CA ALA A 329 52.14 -27.56 -4.57
C ALA A 329 53.27 -27.97 -3.62
N GLU A 330 53.34 -27.35 -2.43
CA GLU A 330 54.32 -27.72 -1.40
C GLU A 330 54.14 -29.16 -0.91
N LEU A 331 52.89 -29.61 -0.74
CA LEU A 331 52.60 -30.96 -0.26
C LEU A 331 53.07 -32.04 -1.25
N VAL A 332 52.83 -31.82 -2.55
CA VAL A 332 53.17 -32.83 -3.58
C VAL A 332 54.65 -32.84 -3.96
N ARG A 333 55.39 -31.75 -3.73
CA ARG A 333 56.85 -31.68 -3.97
C ARG A 333 57.64 -32.74 -3.21
N ALA A 334 57.13 -33.21 -2.06
CA ALA A 334 57.76 -34.24 -1.26
C ALA A 334 57.49 -35.67 -1.80
N ASP A 335 56.55 -35.81 -2.73
CA ASP A 335 56.18 -37.10 -3.30
C ASP A 335 57.24 -37.61 -4.30
N ARG A 336 57.39 -38.93 -4.40
CA ARG A 336 58.36 -39.56 -5.30
C ARG A 336 58.02 -39.32 -6.78
N VAL A 337 56.73 -39.24 -7.11
CA VAL A 337 56.27 -39.04 -8.50
C VAL A 337 56.68 -37.66 -9.04
N PHE A 338 56.94 -36.69 -8.15
CA PHE A 338 57.39 -35.35 -8.52
C PHE A 338 58.91 -35.20 -8.69
N ARG A 339 59.71 -36.27 -8.58
CA ARG A 339 61.18 -36.19 -8.71
C ARG A 339 61.67 -35.85 -10.11
N THR A 340 60.91 -36.23 -11.13
CA THR A 340 61.22 -36.01 -12.56
C THR A 340 60.34 -34.90 -13.17
N VAL A 341 59.54 -34.22 -12.34
CA VAL A 341 58.55 -33.23 -12.76
C VAL A 341 58.94 -31.84 -12.25
N GLU A 342 59.08 -30.89 -13.17
CA GLU A 342 59.25 -29.48 -12.84
C GLU A 342 57.89 -28.84 -12.55
N LEU A 343 57.72 -28.26 -11.37
CA LEU A 343 56.46 -27.64 -10.93
C LEU A 343 56.52 -26.11 -11.01
N GLU A 344 55.82 -25.55 -11.99
CA GLU A 344 55.70 -24.11 -12.24
C GLU A 344 54.43 -23.54 -11.59
N LEU A 345 54.53 -22.36 -10.96
CA LEU A 345 53.39 -21.65 -10.37
C LEU A 345 53.20 -20.29 -11.05
N GLU A 346 52.08 -20.13 -11.75
CA GLU A 346 51.62 -18.89 -12.38
C GLU A 346 50.42 -18.33 -11.61
N LEU A 347 50.68 -17.88 -10.39
CA LEU A 347 49.65 -17.34 -9.51
C LEU A 347 49.68 -15.81 -9.58
N ASP A 348 48.56 -15.19 -9.94
CA ASP A 348 48.39 -13.74 -9.87
C ASP A 348 48.64 -13.26 -8.42
N GLU A 349 49.31 -12.12 -8.26
CA GLU A 349 49.61 -11.52 -6.96
C GLU A 349 48.33 -10.97 -6.28
N LYS A 350 47.27 -10.73 -7.06
CA LYS A 350 46.00 -10.26 -6.52
C LYS A 350 45.31 -11.37 -5.71
N VAL A 351 44.98 -11.06 -4.47
CA VAL A 351 44.19 -11.95 -3.59
C VAL A 351 42.82 -12.23 -4.24
N MET A 352 42.58 -13.51 -4.52
CA MET A 352 41.33 -14.02 -5.09
C MET A 352 40.70 -14.99 -4.09
N THR A 353 39.62 -14.56 -3.45
CA THR A 353 38.91 -15.38 -2.47
C THR A 353 37.71 -16.08 -3.09
N VAL A 354 37.59 -17.38 -2.87
CA VAL A 354 36.50 -18.25 -3.36
C VAL A 354 35.74 -18.88 -2.21
N ARG A 355 34.49 -19.29 -2.42
CA ARG A 355 33.72 -20.05 -1.42
C ARG A 355 34.06 -21.54 -1.53
N ALA A 356 34.73 -22.11 -0.55
CA ALA A 356 35.05 -23.54 -0.53
C ALA A 356 35.28 -24.07 0.90
N GLU A 357 35.31 -25.39 1.04
CA GLU A 357 35.87 -26.07 2.22
C GLU A 357 37.40 -26.10 2.07
N PRO A 358 38.20 -25.48 2.98
CA PRO A 358 39.64 -25.28 2.77
C PRO A 358 40.42 -26.59 2.53
N ASN A 359 40.11 -27.64 3.29
CA ASN A 359 40.82 -28.91 3.15
C ASN A 359 40.41 -29.65 1.89
N ALA A 360 39.13 -29.60 1.53
CA ALA A 360 38.62 -30.22 0.33
C ALA A 360 39.12 -29.51 -0.95
N LEU A 361 39.23 -28.18 -0.97
CA LEU A 361 39.81 -27.46 -2.12
C LEU A 361 41.27 -27.84 -2.34
N ARG A 362 42.04 -27.93 -1.26
CA ARG A 362 43.42 -28.40 -1.30
C ARG A 362 43.50 -29.86 -1.78
N GLN A 363 42.57 -30.72 -1.37
CA GLN A 363 42.49 -32.10 -1.87
C GLN A 363 42.20 -32.17 -3.37
N VAL A 364 41.30 -31.31 -3.89
CA VAL A 364 41.05 -31.20 -5.34
C VAL A 364 42.34 -30.88 -6.07
N LEU A 365 43.08 -29.86 -5.61
CA LEU A 365 44.34 -29.44 -6.23
C LEU A 365 45.42 -30.53 -6.17
N VAL A 366 45.56 -31.21 -5.03
CA VAL A 366 46.49 -32.34 -4.87
C VAL A 366 46.14 -33.48 -5.82
N ASN A 367 44.86 -33.83 -5.97
CA ASN A 367 44.43 -34.87 -6.90
C ASN A 367 44.77 -34.52 -8.36
N LEU A 368 44.55 -33.26 -8.76
CA LEU A 368 44.87 -32.81 -10.12
C LEU A 368 46.39 -32.82 -10.36
N LEU A 369 47.18 -32.38 -9.38
CA LEU A 369 48.64 -32.39 -9.42
C LEU A 369 49.21 -33.81 -9.52
N LEU A 370 48.71 -34.75 -8.71
CA LEU A 370 49.12 -36.15 -8.76
C LEU A 370 48.73 -36.77 -10.10
N ASN A 371 47.49 -36.55 -10.58
CA ASN A 371 47.06 -37.04 -11.89
C ASN A 371 47.97 -36.56 -13.02
N ALA A 372 48.38 -35.28 -12.98
CA ALA A 372 49.30 -34.67 -13.94
C ALA A 372 50.70 -35.30 -13.89
N ALA A 373 51.28 -35.47 -12.70
CA ALA A 373 52.60 -36.07 -12.55
C ALA A 373 52.61 -37.56 -12.93
N GLU A 374 51.59 -38.31 -12.52
CA GLU A 374 51.44 -39.73 -12.84
C GLU A 374 51.23 -39.96 -14.35
N ALA A 375 50.60 -39.04 -15.07
CA ALA A 375 50.49 -39.11 -16.54
C ALA A 375 51.85 -38.99 -17.25
N MET A 376 52.89 -38.58 -16.54
CA MET A 376 54.25 -38.36 -17.04
C MET A 376 55.28 -39.27 -16.37
N GLU A 377 54.85 -40.33 -15.66
CA GLU A 377 55.77 -41.21 -14.91
C GLU A 377 56.81 -41.89 -15.81
N ASP A 378 56.46 -42.16 -17.08
CA ASP A 378 57.35 -42.78 -18.09
C ASP A 378 58.24 -41.76 -18.84
N LEU A 379 58.10 -40.46 -18.59
CA LEU A 379 58.92 -39.41 -19.23
C LEU A 379 60.19 -39.13 -18.42
N GLU A 380 61.32 -38.89 -19.11
CA GLU A 380 62.58 -38.52 -18.45
C GLU A 380 62.48 -37.18 -17.71
N ARG A 381 61.68 -36.25 -18.25
CA ARG A 381 61.32 -34.96 -17.66
C ARG A 381 59.91 -34.57 -18.06
N GLY A 382 59.13 -34.09 -17.11
CA GLY A 382 57.81 -33.50 -17.33
C GLY A 382 57.69 -32.12 -16.69
N THR A 383 56.74 -31.32 -17.14
CA THR A 383 56.40 -30.03 -16.54
C THR A 383 54.93 -30.03 -16.13
N VAL A 384 54.66 -29.63 -14.89
CA VAL A 384 53.30 -29.32 -14.41
C VAL A 384 53.25 -27.84 -14.08
N ARG A 385 52.26 -27.15 -14.62
CA ARG A 385 51.99 -25.74 -14.34
C ARG A 385 50.66 -25.61 -13.60
N VAL A 386 50.69 -24.93 -12.46
CA VAL A 386 49.47 -24.49 -11.78
C VAL A 386 49.32 -23.00 -11.98
N GLY A 387 48.16 -22.57 -12.46
CA GLY A 387 47.90 -21.14 -12.58
C GLY A 387 46.54 -20.72 -12.04
N LEU A 388 46.44 -19.42 -11.78
CA LEU A 388 45.25 -18.78 -11.25
C LEU A 388 44.97 -17.51 -12.05
N VAL A 389 43.77 -17.44 -12.62
CA VAL A 389 43.35 -16.30 -13.47
C VAL A 389 41.99 -15.78 -13.01
N ALA A 390 41.87 -14.46 -12.85
CA ALA A 390 40.56 -13.84 -12.64
C ALA A 390 39.74 -13.82 -13.95
N ARG A 391 38.52 -14.35 -13.88
CA ARG A 391 37.46 -14.15 -14.87
C ARG A 391 36.35 -13.31 -14.22
N ARG A 392 35.54 -12.61 -15.01
CA ARG A 392 34.61 -11.54 -14.54
C ARG A 392 33.96 -11.79 -13.17
N ARG A 393 33.38 -12.98 -12.93
CA ARG A 393 32.72 -13.36 -11.66
C ARG A 393 33.34 -14.60 -10.98
N HIS A 394 34.42 -15.16 -11.54
CA HIS A 394 34.98 -16.43 -11.08
C HIS A 394 36.50 -16.37 -11.02
N ALA A 395 37.08 -17.10 -10.06
CA ALA A 395 38.48 -17.50 -10.10
C ALA A 395 38.60 -18.77 -10.96
N LEU A 396 39.55 -18.77 -11.90
CA LEU A 396 39.89 -19.94 -12.71
C LEU A 396 41.24 -20.48 -12.23
N LEU A 397 41.20 -21.55 -11.45
CA LEU A 397 42.37 -22.35 -11.10
C LEU A 397 42.59 -23.38 -12.22
N TYR A 398 43.82 -23.61 -12.63
CA TYR A 398 44.11 -24.66 -13.60
C TYR A 398 45.39 -25.42 -13.26
N VAL A 399 45.40 -26.70 -13.61
CA VAL A 399 46.58 -27.58 -13.57
C VAL A 399 46.80 -28.09 -14.99
N GLU A 400 47.98 -27.84 -15.53
CA GLU A 400 48.37 -28.16 -16.90
C GLU A 400 49.64 -29.00 -16.91
N ASP A 401 49.67 -30.07 -17.70
CA ASP A 401 50.83 -30.94 -17.84
C ASP A 401 51.37 -31.00 -19.28
N SER A 402 52.62 -31.46 -19.39
CA SER A 402 53.31 -31.76 -20.65
C SER A 402 53.25 -33.25 -21.03
N GLY A 403 52.27 -33.98 -20.51
CA GLY A 403 52.07 -35.41 -20.77
C GLY A 403 51.43 -35.69 -22.15
N PRO A 404 50.91 -36.91 -22.37
CA PRO A 404 50.31 -37.29 -23.66
C PRO A 404 48.95 -36.64 -23.94
N GLY A 405 48.38 -35.93 -22.95
CA GLY A 405 47.06 -35.33 -23.05
C GLY A 405 45.91 -36.35 -22.98
N ILE A 406 44.70 -35.87 -23.25
CA ILE A 406 43.47 -36.70 -23.22
C ILE A 406 42.83 -36.70 -24.61
N PRO A 407 42.61 -37.89 -25.22
CA PRO A 407 41.90 -38.01 -26.50
C PRO A 407 40.52 -37.35 -26.48
N SER A 408 40.10 -36.79 -27.61
CA SER A 408 38.82 -36.08 -27.74
C SER A 408 37.61 -36.92 -27.33
N GLU A 409 37.66 -38.22 -27.60
CA GLU A 409 36.56 -39.14 -27.35
C GLU A 409 36.32 -39.36 -25.86
N LEU A 410 37.36 -39.23 -25.03
CA LEU A 410 37.32 -39.56 -23.60
C LEU A 410 36.96 -38.34 -22.71
N ARG A 411 36.86 -37.14 -23.29
CA ARG A 411 36.69 -35.89 -22.55
C ARG A 411 35.45 -35.82 -21.67
N HIS A 412 34.39 -36.54 -22.04
CA HIS A 412 33.14 -36.58 -21.28
C HIS A 412 33.14 -37.72 -20.24
N GLU A 413 33.91 -38.78 -20.48
CA GLU A 413 33.92 -39.97 -19.61
C GLU A 413 34.94 -39.84 -18.47
N ILE A 414 35.96 -38.99 -18.58
CA ILE A 414 37.00 -38.80 -17.54
C ILE A 414 36.48 -38.31 -16.17
N PHE A 415 35.27 -37.76 -16.11
CA PHE A 415 34.63 -37.36 -14.86
C PHE A 415 33.63 -38.40 -14.34
N GLU A 416 33.37 -39.47 -15.09
CA GLU A 416 32.56 -40.59 -14.64
C GLU A 416 33.30 -41.40 -13.57
N PRO A 417 32.61 -41.83 -12.49
CA PRO A 417 33.21 -42.68 -11.48
C PRO A 417 33.80 -43.97 -12.06
N PHE A 418 35.01 -44.32 -11.62
CA PHE A 418 35.80 -45.49 -12.06
C PHE A 418 36.32 -45.45 -13.49
N PHE A 419 36.10 -44.36 -14.22
CA PHE A 419 36.75 -44.20 -15.50
C PHE A 419 38.26 -43.99 -15.30
N THR A 420 39.06 -44.89 -15.87
CA THR A 420 40.53 -44.80 -15.86
C THR A 420 41.06 -45.38 -17.16
N THR A 421 42.01 -44.69 -17.78
CA THR A 421 42.74 -45.17 -18.96
C THR A 421 43.98 -45.99 -18.60
N ARG A 422 44.24 -46.18 -17.29
CA ARG A 422 45.41 -46.91 -16.79
C ARG A 422 45.20 -48.41 -16.74
N GLU A 423 46.30 -49.15 -16.69
CA GLU A 423 46.32 -50.59 -16.43
C GLU A 423 45.54 -50.93 -15.15
N VAL A 424 44.85 -52.08 -15.17
CA VAL A 424 44.00 -52.56 -14.09
C VAL A 424 44.78 -52.55 -12.76
N GLY A 425 44.42 -51.60 -11.89
CA GLY A 425 44.99 -51.47 -10.56
C GLY A 425 45.99 -50.34 -10.31
N LYS A 426 46.40 -49.57 -11.33
CA LYS A 426 47.26 -48.38 -11.18
C LYS A 426 46.49 -47.05 -11.11
N GLY A 427 45.17 -47.09 -11.13
CA GLY A 427 44.30 -45.92 -11.01
C GLY A 427 42.89 -46.33 -10.62
N THR A 428 42.28 -45.61 -9.68
CA THR A 428 40.94 -45.96 -9.18
C THR A 428 39.81 -45.31 -9.97
N GLY A 429 40.11 -44.37 -10.88
CA GLY A 429 39.11 -43.61 -11.63
C GLY A 429 38.15 -42.77 -10.77
N LEU A 430 38.46 -42.57 -9.48
CA LEU A 430 37.60 -41.85 -8.53
C LEU A 430 38.08 -40.41 -8.26
N GLY A 431 39.34 -40.10 -8.58
CA GLY A 431 39.94 -38.80 -8.23
C GLY A 431 39.20 -37.63 -8.90
N LEU A 432 38.97 -37.71 -10.21
CA LEU A 432 38.33 -36.65 -10.98
C LEU A 432 36.83 -36.53 -10.70
N SER A 433 36.12 -37.65 -10.48
CA SER A 433 34.70 -37.63 -10.13
C SER A 433 34.43 -37.02 -8.75
N VAL A 434 35.32 -37.29 -7.77
CA VAL A 434 35.28 -36.63 -6.45
C VAL A 434 35.55 -35.14 -6.59
N CYS A 435 36.54 -34.74 -7.39
CA CYS A 435 36.81 -33.33 -7.65
C CYS A 435 35.59 -32.62 -8.27
N HIS A 436 34.94 -33.26 -9.25
CA HIS A 436 33.74 -32.73 -9.89
C HIS A 436 32.60 -32.52 -8.89
N GLY A 437 32.32 -33.50 -8.02
CA GLY A 437 31.29 -33.38 -6.98
C GLY A 437 31.55 -32.24 -5.98
N LEU A 438 32.79 -32.10 -5.51
CA LEU A 438 33.18 -31.04 -4.56
C LEU A 438 33.05 -29.65 -5.18
N VAL A 439 33.58 -29.46 -6.40
CA VAL A 439 33.57 -28.17 -7.10
C VAL A 439 32.13 -27.74 -7.44
N ARG A 440 31.28 -28.67 -7.89
CA ARG A 440 29.85 -28.40 -8.10
C ARG A 440 29.13 -28.04 -6.81
N GLY A 441 29.48 -28.68 -5.69
CA GLY A 441 28.95 -28.36 -4.35
C GLY A 441 29.25 -26.92 -3.90
N TRP A 442 30.30 -26.31 -4.41
CA TRP A 442 30.64 -24.90 -4.17
C TRP A 442 30.04 -23.92 -5.19
N GLY A 443 29.20 -24.41 -6.11
CA GLY A 443 28.62 -23.61 -7.20
C GLY A 443 29.59 -23.31 -8.34
N GLY A 444 30.68 -24.08 -8.43
CA GLY A 444 31.66 -23.99 -9.52
C GLY A 444 31.50 -25.07 -10.58
N ASP A 445 32.49 -25.16 -11.46
CA ASP A 445 32.59 -26.22 -12.45
C ASP A 445 34.05 -26.67 -12.66
N ILE A 446 34.26 -27.92 -13.06
CA ILE A 446 35.58 -28.43 -13.47
C ILE A 446 35.50 -28.98 -14.89
N ARG A 447 36.43 -28.56 -15.75
CA ARG A 447 36.44 -28.93 -17.18
C ARG A 447 37.84 -29.21 -17.70
N LEU A 448 37.91 -29.85 -18.85
CA LEU A 448 39.15 -29.97 -19.61
C LEU A 448 39.33 -28.74 -20.51
N GLY A 449 40.41 -27.99 -20.30
CA GLY A 449 40.85 -26.87 -21.12
C GLY A 449 41.79 -27.29 -22.25
N THR A 450 42.42 -26.30 -22.89
CA THR A 450 43.46 -26.52 -23.90
C THR A 450 44.84 -26.31 -23.28
N SER A 451 45.71 -27.32 -23.34
CA SER A 451 47.09 -27.24 -22.85
C SER A 451 47.99 -26.57 -23.90
N SER A 452 48.73 -25.56 -23.47
CA SER A 452 49.87 -24.97 -24.18
C SER A 452 51.14 -25.83 -24.08
N LEU A 453 51.23 -26.68 -23.06
CA LEU A 453 52.32 -27.64 -22.86
C LEU A 453 52.16 -28.93 -23.69
N GLY A 454 51.04 -29.09 -24.39
CA GLY A 454 50.75 -30.24 -25.25
C GLY A 454 50.10 -31.44 -24.55
N GLY A 455 50.04 -31.44 -23.21
CA GLY A 455 49.38 -32.49 -22.41
C GLY A 455 47.94 -32.16 -22.04
N ALA A 456 47.51 -32.48 -20.81
CA ALA A 456 46.17 -32.18 -20.33
C ALA A 456 46.12 -30.85 -19.55
N ARG A 457 44.96 -30.19 -19.55
CA ARG A 457 44.71 -29.00 -18.74
C ARG A 457 43.36 -29.16 -18.05
N PHE A 458 43.36 -29.25 -16.73
CA PHE A 458 42.13 -29.22 -15.93
C PHE A 458 41.89 -27.82 -15.41
N GLU A 459 40.68 -27.31 -15.59
CA GLU A 459 40.26 -25.97 -15.19
C GLU A 459 39.15 -26.06 -14.15
N VAL A 460 39.37 -25.50 -12.97
CA VAL A 460 38.42 -25.38 -11.86
C VAL A 460 37.95 -23.93 -11.77
N GLU A 461 36.69 -23.69 -12.11
CA GLU A 461 36.04 -22.38 -12.08
C GLU A 461 35.21 -22.25 -10.80
N LEU A 462 35.53 -21.26 -9.95
CA LEU A 462 34.84 -21.04 -8.67
C LEU A 462 34.37 -19.58 -8.53
N PRO A 463 33.17 -19.33 -7.99
CA PRO A 463 32.67 -17.98 -7.78
C PRO A 463 33.48 -17.23 -6.72
N PHE A 464 33.72 -15.94 -6.95
CA PHE A 464 34.35 -15.08 -5.95
C PHE A 464 33.47 -14.97 -4.69
N SER A 465 34.10 -14.93 -3.52
CA SER A 465 33.39 -14.64 -2.28
C SER A 465 32.84 -13.22 -2.31
N GLY A 466 31.53 -13.07 -2.53
CA GLY A 466 30.87 -11.77 -2.62
C GLY A 466 30.25 -11.44 -3.98
N SER A 467 30.40 -12.29 -5.00
CA SER A 467 29.52 -12.21 -6.17
C SER A 467 28.14 -12.77 -5.77
N GLU A 468 27.11 -11.93 -5.76
CA GLU A 468 25.73 -12.36 -5.48
C GLU A 468 25.37 -13.59 -6.33
N GLN A 469 24.87 -14.64 -5.67
CA GLN A 469 24.24 -15.76 -6.33
C GLN A 469 22.92 -15.26 -6.89
N GLU A 470 22.86 -14.95 -8.19
CA GLU A 470 21.58 -14.97 -8.89
C GLU A 470 21.19 -16.44 -9.03
N THR A 471 20.42 -16.91 -8.06
CA THR A 471 19.68 -18.16 -8.17
C THR A 471 18.79 -18.08 -9.42
N PRO A 472 18.81 -19.07 -10.32
CA PRO A 472 17.99 -19.05 -11.53
C PRO A 472 16.48 -19.04 -11.27
#